data_AF-A0A7S3P0K6-F1
#
_entry.id   AF-A0A7S3P0K6-F1
#
_cell.length_a   1.000
_cell.length_b   1.000
_cell.length_c   1.000
_cell.angle_alpha   90.00
_cell.angle_beta   90.00
_cell.angle_gamma   90.00
#
_symmetry.space_group_name_H-M   'P 1'
#
loop_
_entity.id
_entity.type
_entity.pdbx_description
1 polymer ?
#
loop_
_entity_poly.entity_id
_entity_poly.type
_entity_poly.pdbx_seq_one_letter_code
_entity_poly.pdbx_strand_id
1 'polypeptide(L)'
;MLLKKLKDKNDYDIIAEDGHQHYEPKDYCKWLANVHFNKRMRVDPYYNSHIVAGVDSKSGDKFLGTVDVHGNNFEGNYVLTGIANYFCNAILDGNVTDDLTLEGARELMTKCFTVLYYKDKSQGDKIQYVTIDTDSNVNFEDPVTLESKWDYHFTKHLTNDHTRDVRFKN
;
A
#
# COMPACT_ATOMS: atom_id res chain seq x y z
N MET A 1 3.83 -11.19 -15.24
CA MET A 1 3.73 -12.66 -14.96
C MET A 1 2.82 -12.96 -13.78
N LEU A 2 3.01 -12.34 -12.61
CA LEU A 2 2.16 -12.58 -11.43
C LEU A 2 0.71 -12.07 -11.61
N LEU A 3 0.53 -10.85 -12.14
CA LEU A 3 -0.81 -10.32 -12.45
C LEU A 3 -1.62 -11.26 -13.37
N LYS A 4 -0.96 -11.85 -14.37
CA LYS A 4 -1.60 -12.83 -15.25
C LYS A 4 -2.06 -14.05 -14.45
N LYS A 5 -1.21 -14.62 -13.60
CA LYS A 5 -1.59 -15.74 -12.74
C LYS A 5 -2.75 -15.42 -11.80
N LEU A 6 -2.81 -14.19 -11.28
CA LEU A 6 -3.92 -13.75 -10.43
C LEU A 6 -5.22 -13.65 -11.23
N LYS A 7 -5.18 -13.11 -12.46
CA LYS A 7 -6.33 -13.13 -13.38
C LYS A 7 -6.75 -14.55 -13.73
N ASP A 8 -5.81 -15.40 -14.14
CA ASP A 8 -6.09 -16.80 -14.48
C ASP A 8 -6.71 -17.55 -13.27
N LYS A 9 -6.27 -17.23 -12.04
CA LYS A 9 -6.81 -17.80 -10.79
C LYS A 9 -8.24 -17.31 -10.51
N ASN A 10 -8.50 -16.03 -10.70
CA ASN A 10 -9.84 -15.44 -10.58
C ASN A 10 -10.80 -16.00 -11.63
N ASP A 11 -10.36 -16.08 -12.89
CA ASP A 11 -11.16 -16.62 -13.99
C ASP A 11 -11.50 -18.09 -13.74
N TYR A 12 -10.52 -18.87 -13.25
CA TYR A 12 -10.76 -20.26 -12.87
C TYR A 12 -11.81 -20.40 -11.77
N ASP A 13 -11.78 -19.52 -10.77
CA ASP A 13 -12.75 -19.51 -9.66
C ASP A 13 -14.15 -19.15 -10.14
N ILE A 14 -14.27 -18.16 -11.04
CA ILE A 14 -15.55 -17.78 -11.65
C ILE A 14 -16.12 -18.92 -12.49
N ILE A 15 -15.29 -19.57 -13.31
CA ILE A 15 -15.72 -20.62 -14.25
C ILE A 15 -16.09 -21.93 -13.55
N ALA A 16 -15.47 -22.24 -12.41
CA ALA A 16 -15.68 -23.52 -11.74
C ALA A 16 -17.15 -23.75 -11.34
N GLU A 17 -17.91 -22.69 -11.02
CA GLU A 17 -19.36 -22.69 -10.70
C GLU A 17 -19.83 -23.91 -9.88
N ASP A 18 -18.99 -24.40 -8.95
CA ASP A 18 -19.20 -25.65 -8.21
C ASP A 18 -20.16 -25.50 -7.01
N GLY A 19 -20.79 -24.34 -6.89
CA GLY A 19 -21.66 -23.98 -5.78
C GLY A 19 -20.91 -23.56 -4.51
N HIS A 20 -19.58 -23.50 -4.53
CA HIS A 20 -18.80 -22.83 -3.48
C HIS A 20 -18.69 -21.33 -3.77
N GLN A 21 -18.72 -20.54 -2.69
CA GLN A 21 -18.55 -19.09 -2.78
C GLN A 21 -17.14 -18.75 -3.28
N HIS A 22 -17.06 -17.72 -4.11
CA HIS A 22 -15.83 -17.17 -4.66
C HIS A 22 -14.76 -16.92 -3.59
N TYR A 23 -13.49 -16.90 -4.00
CA TYR A 23 -12.38 -16.63 -3.10
C TYR A 23 -12.54 -15.27 -2.38
N GLU A 24 -12.41 -15.31 -1.06
CA GLU A 24 -12.43 -14.11 -0.22
C GLU A 24 -11.04 -13.42 -0.23
N PRO A 25 -10.96 -12.13 0.14
CA PRO A 25 -9.68 -11.39 0.20
C PRO A 25 -8.59 -12.12 1.01
N LYS A 26 -8.99 -12.78 2.11
CA LYS A 26 -8.11 -13.58 2.96
C LYS A 26 -7.52 -14.79 2.24
N ASP A 27 -8.30 -15.44 1.38
CA ASP A 27 -7.84 -16.60 0.64
C ASP A 27 -6.90 -16.20 -0.49
N TYR A 28 -7.16 -15.06 -1.16
CA TYR A 28 -6.21 -14.47 -2.10
C TYR A 28 -4.87 -14.12 -1.44
N CYS A 29 -4.90 -13.57 -0.22
CA CYS A 29 -3.69 -13.26 0.55
C CYS A 29 -2.88 -14.54 0.85
N LYS A 30 -3.54 -15.60 1.33
CA LYS A 30 -2.89 -16.91 1.57
C LYS A 30 -2.36 -17.54 0.30
N TRP A 31 -3.10 -17.46 -0.81
CA TRP A 31 -2.67 -17.98 -2.10
C TRP A 31 -1.41 -17.25 -2.59
N LEU A 32 -1.38 -15.91 -2.50
CA LEU A 32 -0.21 -15.11 -2.83
C LEU A 32 1.01 -15.50 -1.97
N ALA A 33 0.82 -15.68 -0.66
CA ALA A 33 1.88 -16.13 0.25
C ALA A 33 2.48 -17.48 -0.19
N ASN A 34 1.63 -18.46 -0.55
CA ASN A 34 2.07 -19.76 -1.05
C ASN A 34 2.83 -19.65 -2.40
N VAL A 35 2.38 -18.77 -3.30
CA VAL A 35 3.05 -18.52 -4.57
C VAL A 35 4.44 -17.92 -4.33
N HIS A 36 4.57 -16.96 -3.43
CA HIS A 36 5.84 -16.36 -3.02
C HIS A 36 6.78 -17.38 -2.38
N PHE A 37 6.27 -18.17 -1.44
CA PHE A 37 7.02 -19.21 -0.77
C PHE A 37 7.56 -20.25 -1.76
N ASN A 38 6.72 -20.73 -2.68
CA ASN A 38 7.13 -21.69 -3.72
C ASN A 38 8.25 -21.13 -4.61
N LYS A 39 8.17 -19.85 -4.97
CA LYS A 39 9.17 -19.16 -5.77
C LYS A 39 10.49 -18.98 -5.04
N ARG A 40 10.44 -18.60 -3.76
CA ARG A 40 11.60 -18.58 -2.88
C ARG A 40 12.29 -19.94 -2.80
N MET A 41 11.52 -21.03 -2.66
CA MET A 41 12.07 -22.41 -2.62
C MET A 41 12.81 -22.81 -3.90
N ARG A 42 12.47 -22.19 -5.03
CA ARG A 42 13.16 -22.39 -6.32
C ARG A 42 14.33 -21.43 -6.55
N VAL A 43 14.72 -20.66 -5.53
CA VAL A 43 15.78 -19.65 -5.61
C VAL A 43 15.52 -18.61 -6.72
N ASP A 44 14.24 -18.39 -7.04
CA ASP A 44 13.76 -17.42 -8.03
C ASP A 44 12.55 -16.67 -7.45
N PRO A 45 12.75 -15.86 -6.38
CA PRO A 45 11.66 -15.17 -5.70
C PRO A 45 11.09 -14.02 -6.53
N TYR A 46 9.78 -13.77 -6.41
CA TYR A 46 9.19 -12.52 -6.88
C TYR A 46 9.57 -11.39 -5.93
N TYR A 47 10.32 -10.39 -6.42
CA TYR A 47 10.84 -9.28 -5.63
C TYR A 47 9.81 -8.16 -5.46
N ASN A 48 8.63 -8.52 -4.96
CA ASN A 48 7.49 -7.63 -4.75
C ASN A 48 6.90 -7.88 -3.36
N SER A 49 6.50 -6.79 -2.69
CA SER A 49 5.63 -6.84 -1.51
C SER A 49 4.23 -6.43 -1.94
N HIS A 50 3.22 -7.14 -1.44
CA HIS A 50 1.83 -6.96 -1.86
C HIS A 50 1.00 -6.57 -0.65
N ILE A 51 0.10 -5.63 -0.83
CA ILE A 51 -0.98 -5.35 0.11
C ILE A 51 -2.25 -5.90 -0.52
N VAL A 52 -3.01 -6.67 0.26
CA VAL A 52 -4.31 -7.20 -0.11
C VAL A 52 -5.33 -6.56 0.83
N ALA A 53 -6.25 -5.81 0.25
CA ALA A 53 -7.34 -5.15 0.96
C ALA A 53 -8.67 -5.56 0.32
N GLY A 54 -9.72 -5.73 1.13
CA GLY A 54 -11.04 -6.08 0.65
C GLY A 54 -12.05 -6.19 1.79
N VAL A 55 -13.29 -6.53 1.45
CA VAL A 55 -14.37 -6.79 2.39
C VAL A 55 -14.81 -8.24 2.19
N ASP A 56 -14.97 -8.99 3.27
CA ASP A 56 -15.47 -10.37 3.22
C ASP A 56 -16.95 -10.36 2.84
N SER A 57 -17.30 -11.10 1.78
CA SER A 57 -18.67 -11.09 1.24
C SER A 57 -19.69 -11.74 2.16
N LYS A 58 -19.25 -12.57 3.12
CA LYS A 58 -20.10 -13.36 4.02
C LYS A 58 -20.30 -12.67 5.35
N SER A 59 -19.21 -12.17 5.94
CA SER A 59 -19.27 -11.51 7.25
C SER A 59 -19.43 -10.00 7.16
N GLY A 60 -19.07 -9.39 6.02
CA GLY A 60 -18.99 -7.93 5.88
C GLY A 60 -17.75 -7.35 6.58
N ASP A 61 -16.85 -8.19 7.09
CA ASP A 61 -15.66 -7.73 7.81
C ASP A 61 -14.62 -7.18 6.84
N LYS A 62 -13.95 -6.11 7.28
CA LYS A 62 -12.85 -5.51 6.52
C LYS A 62 -11.60 -6.36 6.68
N PHE A 63 -10.95 -6.66 5.56
CA PHE A 63 -9.68 -7.38 5.51
C PHE A 63 -8.57 -6.48 5.01
N LEU A 64 -7.45 -6.45 5.74
CA LEU A 64 -6.22 -5.79 5.32
C LEU A 64 -5.03 -6.66 5.70
N GLY A 65 -4.25 -7.04 4.70
CA GLY A 65 -3.07 -7.87 4.89
C GLY A 65 -1.95 -7.54 3.93
N THR A 66 -0.74 -8.01 4.27
CA THR A 66 0.46 -7.85 3.45
C THR A 66 1.14 -9.19 3.22
N VAL A 67 1.79 -9.35 2.07
CA VAL A 67 2.60 -10.51 1.69
C VAL A 67 3.99 -10.04 1.28
N ASP A 68 5.03 -10.55 1.94
CA ASP A 68 6.42 -10.21 1.63
C ASP A 68 7.04 -11.08 0.52
N VAL A 69 8.28 -10.75 0.13
CA VAL A 69 9.06 -11.48 -0.88
C VAL A 69 9.30 -12.95 -0.50
N HIS A 70 9.30 -13.27 0.80
CA HIS A 70 9.53 -14.59 1.35
C HIS A 70 8.26 -15.43 1.49
N GLY A 71 7.08 -14.83 1.29
CA GLY A 71 5.79 -15.48 1.49
C GLY A 71 5.28 -15.38 2.92
N ASN A 72 5.83 -14.49 3.74
CA ASN A 72 5.25 -14.18 5.04
C ASN A 72 3.99 -13.34 4.83
N ASN A 73 2.90 -13.69 5.51
CA ASN A 73 1.68 -12.92 5.52
C ASN A 73 1.40 -12.32 6.91
N PHE A 74 0.92 -11.10 6.93
CA PHE A 74 0.52 -10.41 8.17
C PHE A 74 -0.80 -9.68 7.93
N GLU A 75 -1.69 -9.74 8.91
CA GLU A 75 -2.97 -9.02 8.95
C GLU A 75 -2.87 -7.94 10.03
N GLY A 76 -3.49 -6.77 9.81
CA GLY A 76 -3.45 -5.68 10.79
C GLY A 76 -4.36 -4.51 10.42
N ASN A 77 -4.59 -3.63 11.40
CA ASN A 77 -5.45 -2.44 11.24
C ASN A 77 -4.90 -1.45 10.21
N TYR A 78 -3.57 -1.43 10.06
CA TYR A 78 -2.89 -0.72 8.98
C TYR A 78 -1.70 -1.57 8.53
N VAL A 79 -1.28 -1.40 7.28
CA VAL A 79 -0.12 -2.10 6.71
C VAL A 79 0.74 -1.14 5.92
N LEU A 80 2.06 -1.37 5.97
CA LEU A 80 3.06 -0.55 5.29
C LEU A 80 4.06 -1.42 4.56
N THR A 81 4.60 -0.90 3.46
CA THR A 81 5.62 -1.59 2.65
C THR A 81 6.87 -0.76 2.46
N GLY A 82 8.01 -1.41 2.32
CA GLY A 82 9.28 -0.75 2.04
C GLY A 82 9.70 0.23 3.15
N ILE A 83 10.24 1.38 2.74
CA ILE A 83 10.79 2.38 3.67
C ILE A 83 9.73 3.03 4.58
N ALA A 84 8.44 2.94 4.19
CA ALA A 84 7.34 3.43 4.98
C ALA A 84 7.28 2.79 6.38
N ASN A 85 7.69 1.53 6.51
CA ASN A 85 7.78 0.86 7.82
C ASN A 85 8.70 1.58 8.82
N TYR A 86 9.71 2.32 8.36
CA TYR A 86 10.63 3.01 9.27
C TYR A 86 10.13 4.39 9.69
N PHE A 87 9.39 5.08 8.82
CA PHE A 87 8.98 6.47 9.06
C PHE A 87 7.52 6.63 9.46
N CYS A 88 6.64 5.76 8.96
CA CYS A 88 5.19 5.95 9.08
C CYS A 88 4.57 5.14 10.23
N ASN A 89 5.23 4.09 10.74
CA ASN A 89 4.73 3.31 11.88
C ASN A 89 4.40 4.20 13.09
N ALA A 90 5.33 5.07 13.50
CA ALA A 90 5.11 5.98 14.64
C ALA A 90 3.97 6.99 14.42
N ILE A 91 3.65 7.31 13.16
CA ILE A 91 2.54 8.20 12.82
C ILE A 91 1.22 7.42 12.92
N LEU A 92 1.18 6.18 12.43
CA LEU A 92 -0.04 5.39 12.39
C LEU A 92 -0.41 4.77 13.74
N ASP A 93 0.56 4.24 14.51
CA ASP A 93 0.31 3.61 15.82
C ASP A 93 -0.43 4.53 16.81
N GLY A 94 -0.17 5.84 16.76
CA GLY A 94 -0.79 6.81 17.65
C GLY A 94 -2.11 7.40 17.16
N ASN A 95 -2.51 7.15 15.90
CA ASN A 95 -3.62 7.85 15.26
C ASN A 95 -4.65 6.94 14.58
N VAL A 96 -4.33 5.65 14.36
CA VAL A 96 -5.29 4.68 13.82
C VAL A 96 -6.19 4.19 14.95
N THR A 97 -7.49 4.45 14.83
CA THR A 97 -8.55 4.00 15.73
C THR A 97 -9.64 3.26 14.93
N ASP A 98 -10.46 2.47 15.61
CA ASP A 98 -11.53 1.69 14.96
C ASP A 98 -12.61 2.59 14.31
N ASP A 99 -12.81 3.80 14.88
CA ASP A 99 -13.79 4.79 14.42
C ASP A 99 -13.22 5.82 13.42
N LEU A 100 -12.10 5.51 12.77
CA LEU A 100 -11.45 6.43 11.84
C LEU A 100 -12.34 6.71 10.61
N THR A 101 -12.66 7.98 10.38
CA THR A 101 -13.42 8.41 9.20
C THR A 101 -12.57 8.35 7.94
N LEU A 102 -13.22 8.28 6.77
CA LEU A 102 -12.52 8.27 5.48
C LEU A 102 -11.63 9.51 5.30
N GLU A 103 -12.13 10.69 5.67
CA GLU A 103 -11.36 11.94 5.60
C GLU A 103 -10.16 11.93 6.56
N GLY A 104 -10.34 11.42 7.79
CA GLY A 104 -9.26 11.27 8.76
C GLY A 104 -8.19 10.29 8.27
N ALA A 105 -8.59 9.15 7.69
CA ALA A 105 -7.67 8.19 7.08
C ALA A 105 -6.89 8.82 5.91
N ARG A 106 -7.55 9.64 5.08
CA ARG A 106 -6.92 10.37 3.99
C ARG A 106 -5.88 11.36 4.52
N GLU A 107 -6.20 12.12 5.56
CA GLU A 107 -5.26 13.07 6.18
C GLU A 107 -4.03 12.35 6.75
N LEU A 108 -4.23 11.24 7.47
CA LEU A 108 -3.14 10.43 8.01
C LEU A 108 -2.24 9.86 6.91
N MET A 109 -2.82 9.29 5.85
CA MET A 109 -2.06 8.81 4.70
C MET A 109 -1.28 9.95 4.03
N THR A 110 -1.91 11.12 3.84
CA THR A 110 -1.25 12.31 3.28
C THR A 110 -0.04 12.70 4.11
N LYS A 111 -0.19 12.75 5.44
CA LYS A 111 0.91 13.05 6.37
C LYS A 111 2.06 12.05 6.25
N CYS A 112 1.76 10.75 6.17
CA CYS A 112 2.75 9.70 5.95
C CYS A 112 3.50 9.88 4.63
N PHE A 113 2.78 10.08 3.52
CA PHE A 113 3.38 10.28 2.20
C PHE A 113 4.16 11.60 2.09
N THR A 114 3.74 12.67 2.76
CA THR A 114 4.51 13.91 2.86
C THR A 114 5.85 13.68 3.56
N VAL A 115 5.89 12.91 4.66
CA VAL A 115 7.15 12.54 5.32
C VAL A 115 8.04 11.71 4.40
N LEU A 116 7.45 10.76 3.66
CA LEU A 116 8.18 9.95 2.69
C LEU A 116 8.74 10.80 1.56
N TYR A 117 7.98 11.76 1.04
CA TYR A 117 8.44 12.68 -0.01
C TYR A 117 9.69 13.47 0.43
N TYR A 118 9.76 13.90 1.70
CA TYR A 118 10.94 14.61 2.20
C TYR A 118 12.15 13.72 2.50
N LYS A 119 11.93 12.43 2.82
CA LYS A 119 12.98 11.54 3.33
C LYS A 119 13.45 10.49 2.32
N ASP A 120 12.60 10.08 1.41
CA ASP A 120 12.87 9.08 0.39
C ASP A 120 13.13 9.75 -0.97
N LYS A 121 14.36 9.63 -1.45
CA LYS A 121 14.80 10.15 -2.75
C LYS A 121 14.11 9.51 -3.96
N SER A 122 13.43 8.39 -3.77
CA SER A 122 12.77 7.64 -4.84
C SER A 122 11.29 8.00 -5.01
N GLN A 123 10.71 8.73 -4.04
CA GLN A 123 9.29 9.09 -4.08
C GLN A 123 9.03 10.31 -4.95
N GLY A 124 7.92 10.24 -5.69
CA GLY A 124 7.36 11.39 -6.39
C GLY A 124 6.44 12.21 -5.50
N ASP A 125 6.03 13.37 -6.00
CA ASP A 125 5.07 14.28 -5.38
C ASP A 125 3.61 13.87 -5.63
N LYS A 126 3.35 13.00 -6.60
CA LYS A 126 1.99 12.55 -6.95
C LYS A 126 1.64 11.21 -6.31
N ILE A 127 0.48 11.14 -5.67
CA ILE A 127 -0.06 9.94 -5.06
C ILE A 127 -1.51 9.71 -5.50
N GLN A 128 -1.97 8.47 -5.42
CA GLN A 128 -3.35 8.09 -5.74
C GLN A 128 -3.98 7.42 -4.53
N TYR A 129 -5.21 7.80 -4.21
CA TYR A 129 -6.02 7.15 -3.18
C TYR A 129 -6.96 6.15 -3.82
N VAL A 130 -7.14 5.01 -3.14
CA VAL A 130 -8.08 3.98 -3.52
C VAL A 130 -8.87 3.60 -2.29
N THR A 131 -10.19 3.64 -2.41
CA THR A 131 -11.11 3.29 -1.32
C THR A 131 -11.91 2.07 -1.73
N ILE A 132 -12.13 1.17 -0.77
CA ILE A 132 -12.99 -0.01 -0.91
C ILE A 132 -14.14 0.16 0.07
N ASP A 133 -15.36 0.32 -0.46
CA ASP A 133 -16.56 0.45 0.36
C ASP A 133 -17.04 -0.93 0.85
N THR A 134 -17.94 -0.94 1.84
CA THR A 134 -18.57 -2.16 2.38
C THR A 134 -19.34 -2.95 1.32
N ASP A 135 -19.83 -2.27 0.28
CA ASP A 135 -20.50 -2.88 -0.86
C ASP A 135 -19.51 -3.49 -1.88
N SER A 136 -18.23 -3.63 -1.51
CA SER A 136 -17.13 -4.13 -2.35
C SER A 136 -16.87 -3.29 -3.62
N ASN A 137 -17.38 -2.05 -3.65
CA ASN A 137 -17.07 -1.11 -4.72
C ASN A 137 -15.67 -0.50 -4.51
N VAL A 138 -14.84 -0.57 -5.55
CA VAL A 138 -13.49 -0.01 -5.55
C VAL A 138 -13.50 1.33 -6.28
N ASN A 139 -13.27 2.40 -5.52
CA ASN A 139 -13.23 3.76 -6.05
C ASN A 139 -11.76 4.20 -6.22
N PHE A 140 -11.38 4.47 -7.46
CA PHE A 140 -10.08 5.03 -7.80
C PHE A 140 -10.22 6.54 -7.92
N GLU A 141 -9.52 7.28 -7.07
CA GLU A 141 -9.46 8.73 -7.18
C GLU A 141 -8.40 9.15 -8.23
N ASP A 142 -8.53 10.38 -8.73
CA ASP A 142 -7.50 10.97 -9.57
C ASP A 142 -6.20 11.23 -8.77
N PRO A 143 -5.02 11.15 -9.41
CA PRO A 143 -3.76 11.43 -8.75
C PRO A 143 -3.70 12.86 -8.18
N VAL A 144 -3.37 12.97 -6.90
CA VAL A 144 -3.24 14.23 -6.16
C VAL A 144 -1.76 14.55 -5.98
N THR A 145 -1.40 15.82 -6.16
CA THR A 145 -0.06 16.31 -5.84
C THR A 145 0.03 16.69 -4.36
N LEU A 146 1.04 16.17 -3.68
CA LEU A 146 1.35 16.50 -2.29
C LEU A 146 1.86 17.93 -2.16
N GLU A 147 1.30 18.66 -1.20
CA GLU A 147 1.84 19.97 -0.85
C GLU A 147 3.18 19.82 -0.13
N SER A 148 4.20 20.52 -0.62
CA SER A 148 5.52 20.54 -0.01
C SER A 148 5.99 21.96 0.28
N LYS A 149 6.68 22.13 1.41
CA LYS A 149 7.13 23.39 1.97
C LYS A 149 8.65 23.43 2.01
N TRP A 150 9.22 24.34 1.23
CA TRP A 150 10.67 24.51 1.06
C TRP A 150 11.17 25.92 1.42
N ASP A 151 10.33 26.73 2.05
CA ASP A 151 10.58 28.15 2.34
C ASP A 151 11.45 28.41 3.59
N TYR A 152 11.88 27.36 4.29
CA TYR A 152 12.68 27.44 5.51
C TYR A 152 14.04 28.16 5.29
N HIS A 153 14.54 28.85 6.31
CA HIS A 153 15.85 29.52 6.23
C HIS A 153 16.99 28.51 5.92
N PHE A 154 16.94 27.32 6.50
CA PHE A 154 17.92 26.25 6.27
C PHE A 154 17.97 25.80 4.79
N THR A 155 16.82 25.66 4.14
CA THR A 155 16.75 25.21 2.73
C THR A 155 17.23 26.28 1.75
N LYS A 156 17.19 27.56 2.14
CA LYS A 156 17.64 28.69 1.31
C LYS A 156 19.11 29.04 1.45
N HIS A 157 19.71 28.81 2.62
CA HIS A 157 21.04 29.37 2.95
C HIS A 157 22.08 28.37 3.46
N LEU A 158 21.69 27.13 3.80
CA LEU A 158 22.56 26.15 4.48
C LEU A 158 22.71 24.83 3.73
N THR A 159 22.57 24.84 2.40
CA THR A 159 22.98 23.67 1.60
C THR A 159 24.49 23.53 1.64
N ASN A 160 24.93 22.39 2.16
CA ASN A 160 26.30 21.87 2.20
C ASN A 160 26.89 21.54 0.81
N ASP A 161 26.17 21.87 -0.25
CA ASP A 161 26.65 21.86 -1.62
C ASP A 161 26.73 23.33 -2.09
N HIS A 162 27.93 23.90 -2.07
CA HIS A 162 28.20 25.27 -2.53
C HIS A 162 28.19 25.41 -4.06
N THR A 163 27.99 24.31 -4.80
CA THR A 163 28.24 24.25 -6.25
C THR A 163 27.01 23.93 -7.09
N ARG A 164 25.85 23.68 -6.46
CA ARG A 164 24.59 23.43 -7.18
C ARG A 164 23.48 24.33 -6.68
N ASP A 165 22.87 25.05 -7.62
CA ASP A 165 21.60 25.72 -7.39
C ASP A 165 20.53 24.69 -6.98
N VAL A 166 19.69 25.08 -6.02
CA VAL A 166 18.61 24.23 -5.49
C VAL A 166 17.68 23.83 -6.65
N ARG A 167 17.38 22.52 -6.77
CA ARG A 167 16.55 21.96 -7.87
C ARG A 167 15.09 22.41 -7.88
N PHE A 168 14.66 23.16 -6.87
CA PHE A 168 13.29 23.59 -6.70
C PHE A 168 13.24 25.10 -6.92
N LYS A 169 12.87 25.50 -8.15
CA LYS A 169 12.41 26.87 -8.42
C LYS A 169 10.92 26.91 -8.13
N ASN A 170 10.50 27.92 -7.36
CA ASN A 170 9.10 28.28 -7.16
C ASN A 170 8.36 28.39 -8.50
#